data_AF-A0A1Y0L255-F1
#
_entry.id   AF-A0A1Y0L255-F1
#
_cell.length_a   1.000
_cell.length_b   1.000
_cell.length_c   1.000
_cell.angle_alpha   90.00
_cell.angle_beta   90.00
_cell.angle_gamma   90.00
#
_symmetry.space_group_name_H-M   'P 1'
#
loop_
_entity.id
_entity.type
_entity.pdbx_description
1 polymer ?
#
loop_
_entity_poly.entity_id
_entity_poly.type
_entity_poly.pdbx_seq_one_letter_code
_entity_poly.pdbx_strand_id
1 'polypeptide(L)'
;MICKICKQVISQEQEFVKDYFDEKVETYHCSCHLEQFGDIKEIEEANTLQYKKTYEQNVGQFSNFVFLIILAVSIILGLVGIIWILV
;
A
#
# COMPACT_ATOMS: atom_id res chain seq x y z
N MET A 1 -10.70 -2.16 34.97
CA MET A 1 -9.82 -1.55 33.94
C MET A 1 -10.47 -0.24 33.52
N ILE A 2 -9.75 0.82 33.16
CA ILE A 2 -10.38 2.13 32.84
C ILE A 2 -10.13 2.45 31.37
N CYS A 3 -11.19 2.81 30.65
CA CYS A 3 -11.08 3.24 29.26
C CYS A 3 -10.39 4.61 29.18
N LYS A 4 -9.36 4.73 28.33
CA LYS A 4 -8.62 5.99 28.12
C LYS A 4 -9.49 7.13 27.59
N ILE A 5 -10.45 6.81 26.71
CA ILE A 5 -11.30 7.78 26.01
C ILE A 5 -12.42 8.27 26.92
N CYS A 6 -13.36 7.40 27.30
CA CYS A 6 -14.54 7.81 28.07
C CYS A 6 -14.33 7.87 29.59
N LYS A 7 -13.16 7.48 30.10
CA LYS A 7 -12.80 7.43 31.54
C LYS A 7 -13.70 6.56 32.41
N GLN A 8 -14.62 5.78 31.82
CA GLN A 8 -15.46 4.85 32.54
C GLN A 8 -14.72 3.54 32.84
N VAL A 9 -15.17 2.85 33.90
CA VAL A 9 -14.66 1.54 34.28
C VAL A 9 -15.23 0.49 33.34
N ILE A 10 -14.33 -0.25 32.69
CA ILE A 10 -14.65 -1.44 31.90
C ILE A 10 -14.91 -2.59 32.88
N SER A 11 -16.12 -3.14 32.85
CA SER A 11 -16.49 -4.31 33.65
C SER A 11 -15.80 -5.57 33.11
N GLN A 12 -15.74 -6.64 33.92
CA GLN A 12 -15.11 -7.89 33.49
C GLN A 12 -15.86 -8.61 32.36
N GLU A 13 -17.14 -8.30 32.18
CA GLU A 13 -18.00 -8.90 31.15
C GLU A 13 -17.96 -8.13 29.82
N GLN A 14 -17.36 -6.94 29.81
CA GLN A 14 -17.29 -6.08 28.63
C GLN A 14 -16.05 -6.38 27.79
N GLU A 15 -16.23 -6.48 26.47
CA GLU A 15 -15.13 -6.57 25.53
C GLU A 15 -14.33 -5.26 25.48
N PHE A 16 -13.01 -5.38 25.43
CA PHE A 16 -12.09 -4.24 25.42
C PHE A 16 -10.87 -4.50 24.55
N VAL A 17 -10.23 -3.41 24.12
CA VAL A 17 -9.00 -3.42 23.32
C VAL A 17 -7.87 -2.82 24.15
N LYS A 18 -6.66 -3.37 24.01
CA LYS A 18 -5.43 -2.79 24.54
C LYS A 18 -4.54 -2.42 23.37
N ASP A 19 -4.02 -1.21 23.38
CA ASP A 19 -3.13 -0.72 22.32
C ASP A 19 -1.86 -0.10 22.92
N TYR A 20 -0.77 -0.13 22.14
CA TYR A 20 0.56 0.29 22.55
C TYR A 20 0.89 1.64 21.92
N PHE A 21 0.91 2.70 22.72
CA PHE A 21 1.31 4.05 22.29
C PHE A 21 2.51 4.51 23.11
N ASP A 22 3.60 4.89 22.45
CA ASP A 22 4.82 5.45 23.07
C ASP A 22 5.26 4.69 24.33
N GLU A 23 5.42 3.37 24.20
CA GLU A 23 5.84 2.44 25.25
C GLU A 23 4.85 2.28 26.43
N LYS A 24 3.63 2.78 26.31
CA LYS A 24 2.56 2.62 27.31
C LYS A 24 1.40 1.80 26.75
N VAL A 25 0.88 0.90 27.59
CA VAL A 25 -0.31 0.10 27.28
C VAL A 25 -1.54 0.87 27.74
N GLU A 26 -2.37 1.27 26.79
CA GLU A 26 -3.64 1.95 27.05
C GLU A 26 -4.82 1.00 26.80
N THR A 27 -5.88 1.12 27.60
CA THR A 27 -7.07 0.25 27.51
C THR A 27 -8.28 1.05 27.04
N TYR A 28 -9.08 0.47 26.16
CA TYR A 28 -10.20 1.11 25.48
C TYR A 28 -11.42 0.20 25.47
N HIS A 29 -12.63 0.76 25.59
CA HIS A 29 -13.82 0.03 25.16
C HIS A 29 -13.75 -0.19 23.64
N CYS A 30 -14.24 -1.33 23.16
CA CYS A 30 -14.28 -1.60 21.72
C CYS A 30 -14.97 -0.48 20.93
N SER A 31 -16.11 0.04 21.42
CA SER A 31 -16.83 1.15 20.79
C SER A 31 -16.01 2.44 20.72
N CYS A 32 -15.38 2.84 21.83
CA CYS A 32 -14.57 4.05 21.86
C CYS A 32 -13.32 3.93 20.98
N HIS A 33 -12.70 2.74 20.93
CA HIS A 33 -11.57 2.49 20.05
C HIS A 33 -11.97 2.58 18.57
N LEU A 34 -13.12 2.02 18.20
CA LEU A 34 -13.65 2.11 16.83
C LEU A 34 -14.02 3.54 16.45
N GLU A 35 -14.58 4.34 17.36
CA GLU A 35 -14.92 5.74 17.08
C GLU A 35 -13.68 6.60 16.87
N GLN A 36 -12.59 6.35 17.62
CA GLN A 36 -11.38 7.17 17.53
C GLN A 36 -10.42 6.73 16.42
N PHE A 37 -10.35 5.42 16.12
CA PHE A 37 -9.38 4.84 15.17
C PHE A 37 -10.04 4.16 13.96
N GLY A 38 -11.36 4.01 13.92
CA GLY A 38 -12.08 3.41 12.80
C GLY A 38 -11.94 4.23 11.51
N ASP A 39 -12.06 5.55 11.61
CA ASP A 39 -11.92 6.47 10.47
C ASP A 39 -10.50 6.46 9.88
N ILE A 40 -9.48 6.22 10.72
CA ILE A 40 -8.08 6.19 10.28
C ILE A 40 -7.84 5.03 9.31
N LYS A 41 -8.45 3.86 9.53
CA LYS A 41 -8.32 2.71 8.61
C LYS A 41 -8.98 2.95 7.27
N GLU A 42 -10.16 3.56 7.22
CA GLU A 42 -10.83 3.88 5.95
C GLU A 42 -10.04 4.92 5.14
N ILE A 43 -9.46 5.92 5.81
CA ILE A 43 -8.63 6.94 5.17
C ILE A 43 -7.31 6.34 4.67
N GLU A 44 -6.69 5.42 5.43
CA GLU A 44 -5.47 4.74 5.04
C GLU A 44 -5.71 3.79 3.86
N GLU A 45 -6.81 3.02 3.87
CA GLU A 45 -7.21 2.17 2.73
C GLU A 45 -7.51 2.99 1.48
N ALA A 46 -8.21 4.12 1.60
CA ALA A 46 -8.49 5.03 0.48
C ALA A 46 -7.22 5.61 -0.15
N ASN A 47 -6.26 6.03 0.68
CA ASN A 47 -4.97 6.56 0.21
C ASN A 47 -4.09 5.46 -0.42
N THR A 48 -4.10 4.25 0.13
CA THR A 48 -3.32 3.11 -0.39
C THR A 48 -3.84 2.66 -1.77
N LEU A 49 -5.16 2.67 -1.97
CA LEU A 49 -5.81 2.39 -3.25
C LEU A 49 -5.44 3.42 -4.33
N GLN A 50 -5.31 4.70 -3.99
CA GLN A 50 -4.86 5.73 -4.94
C GLN A 50 -3.39 5.55 -5.34
N TYR A 51 -2.53 5.21 -4.37
CA TYR A 51 -1.11 4.99 -4.64
C TYR A 51 -0.89 3.80 -5.58
N LYS A 52 -1.64 2.71 -5.37
CA LYS A 52 -1.57 1.51 -6.22
C LYS A 52 -1.98 1.78 -7.67
N LYS A 53 -3.08 2.51 -7.90
CA LYS A 53 -3.54 2.86 -9.25
C LYS A 53 -2.53 3.74 -10.01
N THR A 54 -1.91 4.69 -9.31
CA THR A 54 -0.94 5.61 -9.92
C THR A 54 0.38 4.91 -10.25
N TYR A 55 0.81 3.94 -9.43
CA TYR A 55 2.01 3.15 -9.68
C TYR A 55 1.83 2.20 -10.88
N GLU A 56 0.71 1.48 -10.95
CA GLU A 56 0.44 0.54 -12.06
C GLU A 56 0.35 1.25 -13.43
N GLN A 57 -0.25 2.45 -13.49
CA GLN A 57 -0.31 3.22 -14.73
C GLN A 57 1.07 3.67 -15.23
N ASN A 58 1.94 4.14 -14.34
CA ASN A 58 3.27 4.64 -14.74
C ASN A 58 4.24 3.50 -15.10
N VAL A 59 4.21 2.38 -14.38
CA VAL A 59 5.08 1.22 -14.66
C VAL A 59 4.68 0.53 -15.96
N GLY A 60 3.37 0.43 -16.24
CA GLY A 60 2.86 -0.16 -17.49
C GLY A 60 3.27 0.62 -18.75
N GLN A 61 3.30 1.96 -18.69
CA GLN A 61 3.75 2.78 -19.82
C GLN A 61 5.27 2.73 -20.01
N PHE A 62 6.05 2.78 -18.94
CA PHE A 62 7.51 2.77 -19.02
C PHE A 62 8.05 1.42 -19.53
N SER A 63 7.46 0.32 -19.07
CA SER A 63 7.80 -1.05 -19.50
C SER A 63 7.64 -1.24 -21.02
N ASN A 64 6.50 -0.79 -21.58
CA ASN A 64 6.23 -0.92 -23.01
C ASN A 64 7.20 -0.09 -23.87
N PHE A 65 7.57 1.12 -23.42
CA PHE A 65 8.51 1.97 -24.16
C PHE A 65 9.92 1.35 -24.21
N VAL A 66 10.41 0.84 -23.09
CA VAL A 66 11.73 0.16 -23.02
C VAL A 66 11.73 -1.09 -23.89
N PHE A 67 10.67 -1.89 -23.88
CA PHE A 67 10.54 -3.07 -24.73
C PHE A 67 10.61 -2.73 -26.22
N LEU A 68 9.91 -1.69 -26.67
CA LEU A 68 9.92 -1.25 -28.07
C LEU A 68 11.31 -0.82 -28.54
N ILE A 69 12.08 -0.14 -27.67
CA ILE A 69 13.46 0.26 -27.98
C ILE A 69 14.36 -0.97 -28.15
N ILE A 70 14.29 -1.93 -27.22
CA ILE A 70 15.11 -3.15 -27.28
C ILE A 70 14.77 -3.97 -28.53
N LEU A 71 13.48 -4.04 -28.88
CA LEU A 71 13.01 -4.73 -30.08
C LEU A 71 13.56 -4.07 -31.36
N ALA A 72 13.51 -2.74 -31.45
CA ALA A 72 14.02 -2.00 -32.60
C ALA A 72 15.54 -2.21 -32.78
N VAL A 73 16.32 -2.13 -31.69
CA VAL A 73 17.76 -2.39 -31.72
C VAL A 73 18.07 -3.81 -32.17
N SER A 74 17.32 -4.79 -31.69
CA SER A 74 17.50 -6.21 -32.06
C SER A 74 17.27 -6.46 -33.55
N ILE A 75 16.27 -5.81 -34.16
CA ILE A 75 15.99 -5.90 -35.60
C ILE A 75 17.13 -5.29 -36.42
N ILE A 76 17.63 -4.11 -36.04
CA ILE A 76 18.72 -3.43 -36.74
C ILE A 76 19.99 -4.30 -36.72
N LEU A 77 20.35 -4.85 -35.56
CA LEU A 77 21.52 -5.72 -35.44
C LEU A 77 21.36 -7.00 -36.26
N GLY A 78 20.16 -7.59 -36.28
CA GLY A 78 19.86 -8.75 -37.12
C GLY A 78 20.04 -8.45 -38.62
N LEU A 79 19.52 -7.31 -39.09
CA LEU A 79 19.66 -6.89 -40.48
C LEU A 79 21.12 -6.63 -40.88
N VAL A 80 21.89 -5.95 -40.01
CA VAL A 80 23.32 -5.72 -40.24
C VAL A 80 24.09 -7.05 -40.33
N GLY A 81 23.78 -8.01 -39.46
CA GLY A 81 24.39 -9.35 -39.51
C GLY A 81 24.07 -10.11 -40.79
N ILE A 82 22.81 -10.05 -41.26
CA ILE A 82 22.40 -10.68 -42.53
C ILE A 82 23.13 -10.05 -43.73
N ILE A 83 23.23 -8.71 -43.78
CA ILE A 83 23.94 -8.01 -44.84
C ILE A 83 25.43 -8.39 -44.84
N TRP A 84 26.06 -8.51 -43.67
CA TRP A 84 27.47 -8.91 -43.57
C TRP A 84 27.71 -10.32 -44.13
N ILE A 85 26.79 -11.27 -43.91
CA ILE A 85 26.94 -12.64 -44.41
C ILE A 85 26.74 -12.72 -45.94
N LEU A 86 25.95 -11.81 -46.51
CA LEU A 86 25.63 -11.75 -47.94
C LEU A 86 26.69 -11.04 -48.79
N VAL A 87 27.53 -10.19 -48.19
CA VAL A 87 28.62 -9.43 -48.83
C VAL A 87 29.94 -10.20 -48.71
#